data_AF-A0A1F4HJ62-F1
#
_entry.id   AF-A0A1F4HJ62-F1
#
_cell.length_a   1.000
_cell.length_b   1.000
_cell.length_c   1.000
_cell.angle_alpha   90.00
_cell.angle_beta   90.00
_cell.angle_gamma   90.00
#
_symmetry.space_group_name_H-M   'P 1'
#
loop_
_entity.id
_entity.type
_entity.pdbx_description
1 polymer ?
#
loop_
_entity_poly.entity_id
_entity_poly.type
_entity_poly.pdbx_seq_one_letter_code
_entity_poly.pdbx_strand_id
1 'polypeptide(L)'
;MNDAVVWFKRDLRLADHAPLAEAAHGDAALALFIIKPAWPGSTECHPRHVAWLLQCLAPLRDALAARGLPLLVRTGEAVEVLAALRREFNFARLFSHAETGPGWSYERDKAVARWCRAHGVAWTEWPQTGVVRSLTDRRGWAARWQQRMDAPCVPVPTGFKAAPGFAPSSLPSAMPTLRELEVSPAPDTPPAKQALDHDPQGLYLRQWLPELGTAAYPKPIVDERSAVAAAKERLYGLRRTHEAHAEAGAIQHKHGSRKSGLPPPGSQGGRATSGNLSDNSSGNSSGKRTRRTPPADDGQGQLF
;
A
#
# COMPACT_ATOMS: atom_id res chain seq x y z
N MET A 1 29.45 14.93 18.08
CA MET A 1 28.28 15.17 17.20
C MET A 1 27.23 14.14 17.56
N ASN A 2 26.04 14.58 17.92
CA ASN A 2 24.93 13.71 18.32
C ASN A 2 23.97 13.47 17.14
N ASP A 3 24.50 13.41 15.92
CA ASP A 3 23.73 13.29 14.69
C ASP A 3 23.13 11.89 14.55
N ALA A 4 21.84 11.83 14.19
CA ALA A 4 21.06 10.61 14.23
C ALA A 4 20.28 10.35 12.95
N VAL A 5 20.17 9.07 12.59
CA VAL A 5 19.19 8.59 11.59
C VAL A 5 18.09 7.83 12.31
N VAL A 6 16.83 8.17 12.02
CA VAL A 6 15.65 7.41 12.47
C VAL A 6 15.20 6.50 11.34
N TRP A 7 15.44 5.20 11.47
CA TRP A 7 15.13 4.22 10.45
C TRP A 7 13.76 3.56 10.68
N PHE A 8 12.77 4.03 9.93
CA PHE A 8 11.41 3.48 9.89
C PHE A 8 11.37 2.16 9.12
N LYS A 9 10.51 1.24 9.60
CA LYS A 9 10.26 -0.08 9.01
C LYS A 9 8.77 -0.39 8.94
N ARG A 10 8.17 -0.87 10.04
CA ARG A 10 6.74 -1.22 10.13
C ARG A 10 5.98 -0.34 11.12
N ASP A 11 6.57 0.82 11.43
CA ASP A 11 6.22 1.73 12.51
C ASP A 11 5.93 3.15 11.97
N LEU A 12 5.23 3.24 10.83
CA LEU A 12 4.91 4.48 10.12
C LEU A 12 3.92 5.38 10.88
N ARG A 13 4.33 5.91 12.03
CA ARG A 13 3.55 6.75 12.93
C ARG A 13 4.44 7.76 13.66
N LEU A 14 3.82 8.82 14.18
CA LEU A 14 4.50 9.80 15.04
C LEU A 14 4.27 9.56 16.53
N ALA A 15 3.07 9.13 16.90
CA ALA A 15 2.68 8.91 18.28
C ALA A 15 3.32 7.66 18.87
N ASP A 16 3.66 7.73 20.15
CA ASP A 16 4.27 6.63 20.90
C ASP A 16 5.49 6.04 20.16
N HIS A 17 6.43 6.91 19.78
CA HIS A 17 7.55 6.55 18.90
C HIS A 17 8.90 6.91 19.53
N ALA A 18 9.43 6.01 20.37
CA ALA A 18 10.67 6.20 21.11
C ALA A 18 11.89 6.62 20.24
N PRO A 19 12.15 6.04 19.05
CA PRO A 19 13.22 6.49 18.17
C PRO A 19 13.11 7.96 17.73
N LEU A 20 11.88 8.48 17.58
CA LEU A 20 11.66 9.88 17.20
C LEU A 20 11.91 10.77 18.41
N ALA A 21 11.40 10.39 19.58
CA ALA A 21 11.65 11.12 20.82
C ALA A 21 13.14 11.22 21.12
N GLU A 22 13.90 10.13 20.98
CA GLU A 22 15.35 10.14 21.18
C GLU A 22 16.07 11.04 20.17
N ALA A 23 15.69 10.98 18.89
CA ALA A 23 16.29 11.81 17.85
C ALA A 23 16.06 13.32 18.06
N ALA A 24 14.92 13.70 18.66
CA ALA A 24 14.59 15.11 18.92
C ALA A 24 15.55 15.79 19.91
N HIS A 25 16.23 15.01 20.76
CA HIS A 25 17.25 15.52 21.69
C HIS A 25 18.65 15.64 21.06
N GLY A 26 18.80 15.30 19.78
CA GLY A 26 20.06 15.36 19.04
C GLY A 26 20.40 16.73 18.44
N ASP A 27 21.58 16.79 17.80
CA ASP A 27 22.06 17.99 17.11
C ASP A 27 21.41 18.12 15.72
N ALA A 28 21.38 17.03 14.95
CA ALA A 28 20.70 16.93 13.67
C ALA A 28 20.13 15.51 13.46
N ALA A 29 19.00 15.43 12.75
CA ALA A 29 18.30 14.18 12.49
C ALA A 29 17.80 14.07 11.05
N LEU A 30 17.73 12.83 10.57
CA LEU A 30 17.15 12.45 9.29
C LEU A 30 16.29 11.20 9.47
N ALA A 31 15.04 11.23 9.02
CA ALA A 31 14.24 10.02 8.93
C ALA A 31 14.57 9.27 7.63
N LEU A 32 14.63 7.94 7.72
CA LEU A 32 14.96 7.05 6.63
C LEU A 32 13.93 5.93 6.54
N PHE A 33 13.46 5.67 5.33
CA PHE A 33 12.73 4.47 4.97
C PHE A 33 13.44 3.76 3.80
N ILE A 34 13.63 2.45 3.92
CA ILE A 34 14.32 1.64 2.90
C ILE A 34 13.34 0.64 2.30
N ILE A 35 13.07 0.76 1.00
CA ILE A 35 12.33 -0.23 0.22
C ILE A 35 13.33 -1.28 -0.25
N LYS A 36 13.22 -2.51 0.27
CA LYS A 36 14.11 -3.61 -0.12
C LYS A 36 13.65 -4.19 -1.47
N PRO A 37 14.51 -4.27 -2.51
CA PRO A 37 14.13 -4.79 -3.83
C PRO A 37 13.60 -6.23 -3.81
N ALA A 38 14.16 -7.08 -2.95
CA ALA A 38 13.73 -8.47 -2.83
C ALA A 38 12.34 -8.64 -2.19
N TRP A 39 11.81 -7.61 -1.50
CA TRP A 39 10.54 -7.73 -0.81
C TRP A 39 9.34 -7.84 -1.77
N PRO A 40 9.17 -6.95 -2.77
CA PRO A 40 8.09 -7.08 -3.74
C PRO A 40 8.05 -8.41 -4.51
N GLY A 41 9.20 -9.06 -4.71
CA GLY A 41 9.28 -10.38 -5.36
C GLY A 41 9.06 -11.57 -4.42
N SER A 42 8.85 -11.33 -3.12
CA SER A 42 8.64 -12.39 -2.13
C SER A 42 7.19 -12.89 -2.12
N THR A 43 6.99 -14.16 -1.74
CA THR A 43 5.66 -14.78 -1.61
C THR A 43 4.77 -14.11 -0.57
N GLU A 44 5.36 -13.34 0.35
CA GLU A 44 4.67 -12.62 1.41
C GLU A 44 4.21 -11.21 0.98
N CYS A 45 4.64 -10.75 -0.20
CA CYS A 45 4.36 -9.42 -0.69
C CYS A 45 3.38 -9.46 -1.86
N HIS A 46 2.15 -9.06 -1.60
CA HIS A 46 1.21 -8.72 -2.67
C HIS A 46 1.46 -7.28 -3.15
N PRO A 47 1.29 -6.94 -4.45
CA PRO A 47 1.45 -5.57 -4.94
C PRO A 47 0.66 -4.50 -4.18
N ARG A 48 -0.50 -4.87 -3.61
CA ARG A 48 -1.28 -3.99 -2.73
C ARG A 48 -0.54 -3.57 -1.47
N HIS A 49 0.32 -4.43 -0.92
CA HIS A 49 1.14 -4.07 0.24
C HIS A 49 2.09 -2.92 -0.11
N VAL A 50 2.71 -2.97 -1.29
CA VAL A 50 3.61 -1.91 -1.77
C VAL A 50 2.83 -0.63 -2.05
N ALA A 51 1.68 -0.73 -2.74
CA ALA A 51 0.82 0.42 -3.01
C ALA A 51 0.35 1.11 -1.72
N TRP A 52 -0.12 0.34 -0.74
CA TRP A 52 -0.55 0.83 0.55
C TRP A 52 0.59 1.46 1.35
N LEU A 53 1.77 0.83 1.34
CA LEU A 53 2.97 1.37 1.96
C LEU A 53 3.30 2.78 1.42
N LEU A 54 3.30 2.96 0.10
CA LEU A 54 3.58 4.26 -0.52
C LEU A 54 2.52 5.32 -0.14
N GLN A 55 1.24 4.92 -0.05
CA GLN A 55 0.16 5.77 0.43
C GLN A 55 0.31 6.15 1.91
N CYS A 56 0.92 5.30 2.74
CA CYS A 56 1.21 5.61 4.14
C CYS A 56 2.46 6.49 4.30
N LEU A 57 3.47 6.31 3.44
CA LEU A 57 4.71 7.07 3.50
C LEU A 57 4.51 8.55 3.15
N ALA A 58 3.61 8.87 2.22
CA ALA A 58 3.33 10.25 1.82
C ALA A 58 2.86 11.15 2.98
N PRO A 59 1.74 10.84 3.68
CA PRO A 59 1.32 11.64 4.83
C PRO A 59 2.32 11.60 6.00
N LEU A 60 3.06 10.51 6.17
CA LEU A 60 4.14 10.46 7.17
C LEU A 60 5.25 11.47 6.83
N ARG A 61 5.69 11.55 5.56
CA ARG A 61 6.69 12.51 5.09
C ARG A 61 6.23 13.94 5.39
N ASP A 62 4.99 14.26 5.06
CA ASP A 62 4.43 15.61 5.29
C ASP A 62 4.37 15.94 6.79
N ALA A 63 3.92 15.00 7.60
CA ALA A 63 3.82 15.19 9.04
C ALA A 63 5.18 15.33 9.74
N LEU A 64 6.22 14.63 9.26
CA LEU A 64 7.60 14.78 9.71
C LEU A 64 8.20 16.11 9.24
N ALA A 65 7.99 16.47 7.97
CA ALA A 65 8.48 17.72 7.38
C ALA A 65 7.91 18.95 8.09
N ALA A 66 6.63 18.93 8.47
CA ALA A 66 5.99 19.98 9.26
C ALA A 66 6.64 20.19 10.65
N ARG A 67 7.44 19.22 11.11
CA ARG A 67 8.21 19.27 12.37
C ARG A 67 9.71 19.47 12.12
N GLY A 68 10.13 19.75 10.88
CA GLY A 68 11.53 19.93 10.51
C GLY A 68 12.33 18.64 10.35
N LEU A 69 11.67 17.46 10.30
CA LEU A 69 12.34 16.19 10.07
C LEU A 69 12.12 15.70 8.62
N PRO A 70 13.11 15.78 7.75
CA PRO A 70 13.03 15.17 6.41
C PRO A 70 12.87 13.64 6.46
N LEU A 71 11.99 13.08 5.62
CA LEU A 71 11.88 11.63 5.40
C LEU A 71 12.49 11.22 4.05
N LEU A 72 13.70 10.66 4.12
CA LEU A 72 14.41 10.07 3.00
C LEU A 72 13.85 8.69 2.68
N VAL A 73 13.43 8.48 1.43
CA VAL A 73 13.05 7.16 0.93
C VAL A 73 14.11 6.69 -0.06
N ARG A 74 14.62 5.47 0.13
CA ARG A 74 15.63 4.84 -0.73
C ARG A 74 15.22 3.42 -1.06
N THR A 75 15.63 2.94 -2.22
CA THR A 75 15.48 1.55 -2.63
C THR A 75 16.85 0.89 -2.63
N GLY A 76 16.99 -0.28 -2.01
CA GLY A 76 18.25 -1.01 -1.96
C GLY A 76 18.42 -1.90 -0.72
N GLU A 77 19.59 -2.51 -0.58
CA GLU A 77 19.96 -3.27 0.60
C GLU A 77 20.30 -2.33 1.77
N ALA A 78 19.82 -2.66 2.98
CA ALA A 78 19.88 -1.73 4.10
C ALA A 78 21.31 -1.30 4.47
N VAL A 79 22.27 -2.21 4.42
CA VAL A 79 23.69 -1.91 4.70
C VAL A 79 24.28 -0.97 3.65
N GLU A 80 23.97 -1.19 2.37
CA GLU A 80 24.47 -0.36 1.27
C GLU A 80 23.89 1.06 1.35
N VAL A 81 22.58 1.17 1.60
CA VAL A 81 21.91 2.46 1.79
C VAL A 81 22.46 3.20 2.99
N LEU A 82 22.65 2.54 4.14
CA LEU A 82 23.24 3.17 5.32
C LEU A 82 24.70 3.59 5.10
N ALA A 83 25.48 2.78 4.38
CA ALA A 83 26.86 3.11 4.03
C ALA A 83 26.94 4.30 3.08
N ALA A 84 26.07 4.37 2.06
CA ALA A 84 25.96 5.53 1.18
C ALA A 84 25.52 6.78 1.95
N LEU A 85 24.45 6.66 2.74
CA LEU A 85 23.93 7.75 3.55
C LEU A 85 24.98 8.30 4.50
N ARG A 86 25.82 7.45 5.09
CA ARG A 86 26.89 7.91 5.99
C ARG A 86 27.93 8.81 5.29
N ARG A 87 28.16 8.62 3.99
CA ARG A 87 29.06 9.49 3.21
C ARG A 87 28.41 10.86 2.94
N GLU A 88 27.09 10.89 2.82
CA GLU A 88 26.31 12.13 2.61
C GLU A 88 26.06 12.89 3.94
N PHE A 89 25.86 12.15 5.02
CA PHE A 89 25.57 12.64 6.36
C PHE A 89 26.31 11.79 7.40
N ASN A 90 27.34 12.35 8.04
CA ASN A 90 28.20 11.62 8.97
C ASN A 90 27.54 11.39 10.35
N PHE A 91 26.44 10.64 10.38
CA PHE A 91 25.70 10.32 11.60
C PHE A 91 26.48 9.34 12.49
N ALA A 92 26.34 9.53 13.81
CA ALA A 92 26.94 8.66 14.83
C ALA A 92 25.93 7.69 15.45
N ARG A 93 24.62 7.98 15.31
CA ARG A 93 23.55 7.22 15.95
C ARG A 93 22.53 6.72 14.93
N LEU A 94 22.09 5.49 15.11
CA LEU A 94 20.96 4.91 14.37
C LEU A 94 19.88 4.55 15.38
N PHE A 95 18.65 4.96 15.13
CA PHE A 95 17.50 4.68 15.99
C PHE A 95 16.41 4.02 15.20
N SER A 96 15.81 2.96 15.76
CA SER A 96 14.62 2.37 15.16
C SER A 96 13.85 1.52 16.16
N HIS A 97 12.61 1.15 15.83
CA HIS A 97 12.02 0.02 16.51
C HIS A 97 12.56 -1.30 15.94
N ALA A 98 12.62 -2.33 16.77
CA ALA A 98 12.87 -3.70 16.34
C ALA A 98 11.70 -4.16 15.46
N GLU A 99 12.00 -4.83 14.35
CA GLU A 99 10.99 -5.44 13.48
C GLU A 99 10.79 -6.91 13.86
N THR A 100 9.54 -7.31 14.08
CA THR A 100 9.14 -8.72 14.14
C THR A 100 8.61 -9.12 12.78
N GLY A 101 9.28 -10.08 12.13
CA GLY A 101 8.93 -10.48 10.78
C GLY A 101 9.65 -11.76 10.36
N PRO A 102 9.66 -12.05 9.05
CA PRO A 102 10.28 -13.23 8.48
C PRO A 102 11.79 -13.27 8.71
N GLY A 103 12.40 -14.45 8.55
CA GLY A 103 13.83 -14.65 8.81
C GLY A 103 14.74 -13.66 8.08
N TRP A 104 14.41 -13.26 6.85
CA TRP A 104 15.20 -12.32 6.07
C TRP A 104 15.30 -10.92 6.70
N SER A 105 14.27 -10.45 7.43
CA SER A 105 14.32 -9.14 8.09
C SER A 105 15.23 -9.19 9.31
N TYR A 106 15.31 -10.33 9.99
CA TYR A 106 16.28 -10.56 11.06
C TYR A 106 17.71 -10.70 10.54
N GLU A 107 17.94 -11.38 9.42
CA GLU A 107 19.27 -11.43 8.79
C GLU A 107 19.76 -10.05 8.37
N ARG A 108 18.87 -9.21 7.82
CA ARG A 108 19.13 -7.79 7.55
C ARG A 108 19.57 -7.07 8.83
N ASP A 109 18.81 -7.19 9.91
CA ASP A 109 19.13 -6.52 11.18
C ASP A 109 20.49 -6.99 11.72
N LYS A 110 20.80 -8.29 11.68
CA LYS A 110 22.13 -8.78 12.05
C LYS A 110 23.25 -8.19 11.19
N ALA A 111 23.01 -8.04 9.88
CA ALA A 111 23.97 -7.40 8.97
C ALA A 111 24.18 -5.92 9.31
N VAL A 112 23.09 -5.17 9.56
CA VAL A 112 23.15 -3.77 10.01
C VAL A 112 23.88 -3.65 11.35
N ALA A 113 23.63 -4.55 12.31
CA ALA A 113 24.34 -4.55 13.59
C ALA A 113 25.85 -4.73 13.43
N ARG A 114 26.27 -5.66 12.56
CA ARG A 114 27.70 -5.85 12.23
C ARG A 114 28.29 -4.59 11.59
N TRP A 115 27.58 -4.00 10.63
CA TRP A 115 28.00 -2.79 9.96
C TRP A 115 28.14 -1.60 10.93
N CYS A 116 27.15 -1.38 11.80
CA CYS A 116 27.17 -0.33 12.82
C CYS A 116 28.39 -0.46 13.74
N ARG A 117 28.68 -1.67 14.24
CA ARG A 117 29.87 -1.92 15.07
C ARG A 117 31.17 -1.62 14.33
N ALA A 118 31.30 -2.07 13.08
CA ALA A 118 32.50 -1.85 12.28
C ALA A 118 32.78 -0.36 11.98
N HIS A 119 31.74 0.48 11.97
CA HIS A 119 31.86 1.90 11.64
C HIS A 119 31.66 2.83 12.86
N GLY A 120 31.54 2.28 14.07
CA GLY A 120 31.28 3.07 15.28
C GLY A 120 29.95 3.84 15.26
N VAL A 121 28.91 3.29 14.61
CA VAL A 121 27.53 3.79 14.77
C VAL A 121 26.90 3.15 16.00
N ALA A 122 26.43 3.98 16.93
CA ALA A 122 25.60 3.52 18.05
C ALA A 122 24.18 3.24 17.56
N TRP A 123 23.84 1.95 17.33
CA TRP A 123 22.48 1.56 16.99
C TRP A 123 21.68 1.19 18.24
N THR A 124 20.58 1.90 18.47
CA THR A 124 19.60 1.56 19.52
C THR A 124 18.28 1.09 18.89
N GLU A 125 17.78 -0.04 19.39
CA GLU A 125 16.49 -0.61 18.99
C GLU A 125 15.52 -0.61 20.17
N TRP A 126 14.31 -0.11 19.95
CA TRP A 126 13.22 -0.21 20.91
C TRP A 126 12.22 -1.29 20.49
N PRO A 127 11.61 -2.02 21.44
CA PRO A 127 10.52 -2.93 21.09
C PRO A 127 9.35 -2.16 20.47
N GLN A 128 8.84 -2.64 19.34
CA GLN A 128 7.62 -2.10 18.71
C GLN A 128 6.34 -2.68 19.34
N THR A 129 6.39 -3.94 19.75
CA THR A 129 5.25 -4.70 20.25
C THR A 129 5.62 -5.42 21.55
N GLY A 130 4.68 -6.16 22.13
CA GLY A 130 4.94 -7.05 23.26
C GLY A 130 5.79 -8.28 22.92
N VAL A 131 6.17 -8.47 21.66
CA VAL A 131 7.02 -9.57 21.22
C VAL A 131 8.49 -9.18 21.42
N VAL A 132 9.18 -9.92 22.28
CA VAL A 132 10.61 -9.73 22.54
C VAL A 132 11.40 -10.71 21.67
N ARG A 133 12.31 -10.19 20.84
CA ARG A 133 13.20 -11.00 19.99
C ARG A 133 14.30 -11.64 20.82
N SER A 134 14.85 -12.75 20.31
CA SER A 134 16.03 -13.42 20.88
C SER A 134 15.82 -13.96 22.32
N LEU A 135 14.58 -14.26 22.73
CA LEU A 135 14.34 -14.95 23.99
C LEU A 135 14.71 -16.43 23.88
N THR A 136 15.58 -16.89 24.79
CA THR A 136 15.91 -18.31 24.96
C THR A 136 14.79 -19.07 25.69
N ASP A 137 14.02 -18.38 26.54
CA ASP A 137 12.82 -18.91 27.19
C ASP A 137 11.79 -17.81 27.49
N ARG A 138 10.57 -18.23 27.86
CA ARG A 138 9.44 -17.33 28.14
C ARG A 138 9.35 -16.85 29.60
N ARG A 139 10.30 -17.21 30.46
CA ARG A 139 10.26 -16.79 31.88
C ARG A 139 10.32 -15.26 31.95
N GLY A 140 9.46 -14.69 32.80
CA GLY A 140 9.31 -13.24 32.93
C GLY A 140 8.81 -12.51 31.68
N TRP A 141 8.36 -13.21 30.62
CA TRP A 141 7.78 -12.54 29.45
C TRP A 141 6.50 -11.78 29.83
N ALA A 142 5.60 -12.38 30.60
CA ALA A 142 4.36 -11.74 31.03
C ALA A 142 4.60 -10.45 31.82
N ALA A 143 5.55 -10.47 32.77
CA ALA A 143 5.91 -9.27 33.54
C ALA A 143 6.51 -8.17 32.65
N ARG A 144 7.41 -8.52 31.71
CA ARG A 144 7.98 -7.56 30.74
C ARG A 144 6.92 -7.00 29.79
N TRP A 145 5.99 -7.83 29.36
CA TRP A 145 4.85 -7.42 28.55
C TRP A 145 3.96 -6.44 29.33
N GLN A 146 3.61 -6.76 30.58
CA GLN A 146 2.77 -5.92 31.42
C GLN A 146 3.44 -4.57 31.68
N GLN A 147 4.72 -4.57 32.07
CA GLN A 147 5.50 -3.34 32.27
C GLN A 147 5.49 -2.43 31.03
N ARG A 148 5.54 -3.02 29.82
CA ARG A 148 5.43 -2.25 28.58
C ARG A 148 4.04 -1.67 28.40
N MET A 149 2.99 -2.48 28.61
CA MET A 149 1.61 -2.02 28.41
C MET A 149 1.21 -0.94 29.42
N ASP A 150 1.80 -0.97 30.62
CA ASP A 150 1.60 0.04 31.67
C ASP A 150 2.47 1.29 31.48
N ALA A 151 3.44 1.26 30.56
CA ALA A 151 4.32 2.41 30.33
C ALA A 151 3.53 3.56 29.70
N PRO A 152 3.81 4.81 30.09
CA PRO A 152 3.17 5.97 29.48
C PRO A 152 3.53 6.07 28.00
N CYS A 153 2.55 6.46 27.18
CA CYS A 153 2.78 6.71 25.76
C CYS A 153 3.84 7.80 25.57
N VAL A 154 4.78 7.57 24.65
CA VAL A 154 5.79 8.57 24.31
C VAL A 154 5.13 9.75 23.56
N PRO A 155 5.29 11.00 24.02
CA PRO A 155 4.70 12.15 23.35
C PRO A 155 5.34 12.39 21.98
N VAL A 156 4.56 12.95 21.06
CA VAL A 156 5.06 13.33 19.73
C VAL A 156 5.99 14.53 19.86
N PRO A 157 7.25 14.45 19.39
CA PRO A 157 8.13 15.61 19.39
C PRO A 157 7.57 16.74 18.53
N THR A 158 7.75 17.98 19.01
CA THR A 158 7.21 19.18 18.34
C THR A 158 8.12 19.71 17.25
N GLY A 159 9.42 19.40 17.29
CA GLY A 159 10.38 19.88 16.32
C GLY A 159 11.67 19.06 16.28
N PHE A 160 12.34 19.13 15.14
CA PHE A 160 13.62 18.49 14.86
C PHE A 160 14.55 19.48 14.15
N LYS A 161 15.85 19.26 14.30
CA LYS A 161 16.87 19.91 13.49
C LYS A 161 17.22 18.99 12.33
N ALA A 162 16.95 19.42 11.10
CA ALA A 162 17.23 18.60 9.92
C ALA A 162 18.73 18.38 9.73
N ALA A 163 19.11 17.19 9.25
CA ALA A 163 20.46 16.91 8.80
C ALA A 163 20.92 17.91 7.71
N PRO A 164 22.13 18.47 7.80
CA PRO A 164 22.66 19.37 6.78
C PRO A 164 22.61 18.74 5.39
N GLY A 165 22.12 19.49 4.39
CA GLY A 165 21.92 19.01 3.02
C GLY A 165 20.59 18.27 2.76
N PHE A 166 19.84 17.93 3.81
CA PHE A 166 18.57 17.22 3.73
C PHE A 166 17.38 18.07 4.17
N ALA A 167 17.32 19.35 3.77
CA ALA A 167 16.12 20.13 4.01
C ALA A 167 14.89 19.41 3.40
N PRO A 168 13.68 19.47 4.02
CA PRO A 168 12.50 18.83 3.44
C PRO A 168 12.22 19.26 1.99
N SER A 169 12.57 20.50 1.62
CA SER A 169 12.47 21.03 0.27
C SER A 169 13.54 20.51 -0.71
N SER A 170 14.64 19.93 -0.22
CA SER A 170 15.68 19.34 -1.08
C SER A 170 15.42 17.87 -1.43
N LEU A 171 14.43 17.24 -0.78
CA LEU A 171 14.03 15.87 -1.10
C LEU A 171 13.02 15.81 -2.25
N PRO A 172 13.04 14.74 -3.07
CA PRO A 172 12.02 14.52 -4.07
C PRO A 172 10.62 14.51 -3.44
N SER A 173 9.71 15.33 -3.96
CA SER A 173 8.33 15.42 -3.47
C SER A 173 7.55 14.13 -3.74
N ALA A 174 7.75 13.53 -4.91
CA ALA A 174 7.09 12.29 -5.30
C ALA A 174 7.63 11.07 -4.51
N MET A 175 6.73 10.14 -4.21
CA MET A 175 7.09 8.78 -3.81
C MET A 175 7.45 7.95 -5.05
N PRO A 176 8.32 6.93 -4.91
CA PRO A 176 8.54 6.01 -6.01
C PRO A 176 7.23 5.34 -6.41
N THR A 177 7.04 5.15 -7.71
CA THR A 177 5.90 4.46 -8.31
C THR A 177 6.08 2.95 -8.24
N LEU A 178 4.98 2.20 -8.32
CA LEU A 178 5.05 0.74 -8.43
C LEU A 178 5.92 0.29 -9.62
N ARG A 179 5.89 1.04 -10.72
CA ARG A 179 6.69 0.76 -11.92
C ARG A 179 8.19 0.89 -11.64
N GLU A 180 8.60 1.96 -10.95
CA GLU A 180 10.00 2.17 -10.55
C GLU A 180 10.48 1.12 -9.54
N LEU A 181 9.55 0.50 -8.81
CA LEU A 181 9.83 -0.61 -7.89
C LEU A 181 9.66 -1.99 -8.55
N GLU A 182 9.45 -2.05 -9.87
CA GLU A 182 9.25 -3.28 -10.64
C GLU A 182 8.06 -4.14 -10.15
N VAL A 183 7.05 -3.48 -9.59
CA VAL A 183 5.83 -4.09 -9.06
C VAL A 183 4.69 -3.90 -10.04
N SER A 184 4.13 -5.00 -10.51
CA SER A 184 2.89 -4.95 -11.32
C SER A 184 1.70 -4.62 -10.43
N PRO A 185 0.86 -3.62 -10.79
CA PRO A 185 -0.32 -3.29 -10.00
C PRO A 185 -1.30 -4.47 -10.00
N ALA A 186 -1.88 -4.76 -8.83
CA ALA A 186 -2.93 -5.75 -8.71
C ALA A 186 -4.26 -5.19 -9.22
N PRO A 187 -5.10 -6.00 -9.89
CA PRO A 187 -6.43 -5.57 -10.34
C PRO A 187 -7.33 -5.26 -9.15
N ASP A 188 -8.00 -4.10 -9.16
CA ASP A 188 -8.98 -3.66 -8.15
C ASP A 188 -10.20 -4.57 -8.11
N THR A 189 -10.08 -5.59 -7.26
CA THR A 189 -11.11 -6.59 -6.99
C THR A 189 -11.70 -6.29 -5.62
N PRO A 190 -13.00 -5.92 -5.54
CA PRO A 190 -13.67 -5.68 -4.27
C PRO A 190 -13.67 -6.92 -3.36
N PRO A 191 -13.72 -6.77 -2.03
CA PRO A 191 -13.76 -7.88 -1.09
C PRO A 191 -14.87 -8.89 -1.38
N ALA A 192 -16.09 -8.44 -1.72
CA ALA A 192 -17.18 -9.36 -2.08
C ALA A 192 -16.88 -10.19 -3.34
N LYS A 193 -16.24 -9.58 -4.35
CA LYS A 193 -15.82 -10.30 -5.56
C LYS A 193 -14.70 -11.29 -5.24
N GLN A 194 -13.74 -10.91 -4.39
CA GLN A 194 -12.68 -11.82 -3.96
C GLN A 194 -13.25 -13.03 -3.22
N ALA A 195 -14.21 -12.82 -2.32
CA ALA A 195 -14.91 -13.90 -1.63
C ALA A 195 -15.61 -14.84 -2.62
N LEU A 196 -16.34 -14.30 -3.61
CA LEU A 196 -16.99 -15.09 -4.67
C LEU A 196 -15.99 -15.85 -5.55
N ASP A 197 -14.87 -15.25 -5.91
CA ASP A 197 -13.88 -15.86 -6.80
C ASP A 197 -13.10 -17.00 -6.11
N HIS A 198 -12.81 -16.86 -4.80
CA HIS A 198 -11.98 -17.82 -4.06
C HIS A 198 -12.77 -18.79 -3.16
N ASP A 199 -13.98 -18.43 -2.76
CA ASP A 199 -14.89 -19.25 -1.96
C ASP A 199 -16.34 -19.10 -2.48
N PRO A 200 -16.62 -19.52 -3.73
CA PRO A 200 -17.91 -19.30 -4.38
C PRO A 200 -19.09 -19.92 -3.63
N GLN A 201 -18.83 -20.97 -2.86
CA GLN A 201 -19.81 -21.69 -2.05
C GLN A 201 -19.87 -21.19 -0.60
N GLY A 202 -18.93 -20.33 -0.20
CA GLY A 202 -18.82 -19.80 1.16
C GLY A 202 -18.40 -20.86 2.19
N LEU A 203 -17.78 -21.97 1.77
CA LEU A 203 -17.45 -23.09 2.66
C LEU A 203 -16.41 -22.68 3.71
N TYR A 204 -15.36 -21.98 3.28
CA TYR A 204 -14.32 -21.49 4.19
C TYR A 204 -14.89 -20.43 5.15
N LEU A 205 -15.67 -19.49 4.63
CA LEU A 205 -16.26 -18.43 5.46
C LEU A 205 -17.25 -18.99 6.48
N ARG A 206 -18.13 -19.91 6.09
CA ARG A 206 -19.15 -20.49 6.97
C ARG A 206 -18.58 -21.39 8.06
N GLN A 207 -17.37 -21.91 7.90
CA GLN A 207 -16.66 -22.62 8.96
C GLN A 207 -16.40 -21.71 10.19
N TRP A 208 -16.05 -20.45 9.94
CA TRP A 208 -15.70 -19.49 10.99
C TRP A 208 -16.83 -18.51 11.31
N LEU A 209 -17.81 -18.38 10.40
CA LEU A 209 -18.91 -17.44 10.48
C LEU A 209 -20.24 -18.12 10.05
N PRO A 210 -20.79 -19.04 10.86
CA PRO A 210 -21.95 -19.86 10.48
C PRO A 210 -23.20 -19.05 10.16
N GLU A 211 -23.36 -17.89 10.79
CA GLU A 211 -24.48 -16.98 10.61
C GLU A 211 -24.39 -16.13 9.33
N LEU A 212 -23.27 -16.18 8.58
CA LEU A 212 -23.06 -15.37 7.39
C LEU A 212 -24.17 -15.59 6.34
N GLY A 213 -24.88 -14.51 6.00
CA GLY A 213 -26.00 -14.53 5.07
C GLY A 213 -27.37 -14.84 5.71
N THR A 214 -27.42 -15.04 7.02
CA THR A 214 -28.67 -15.11 7.79
C THR A 214 -29.07 -13.73 8.32
N ALA A 215 -30.29 -13.61 8.85
CA ALA A 215 -30.75 -12.39 9.50
C ALA A 215 -29.99 -12.04 10.79
N ALA A 216 -29.26 -13.00 11.37
CA ALA A 216 -28.45 -12.78 12.58
C ALA A 216 -27.13 -12.05 12.28
N TYR A 217 -26.63 -12.11 11.04
CA TYR A 217 -25.42 -11.40 10.65
C TYR A 217 -25.73 -9.93 10.35
N PRO A 218 -24.95 -8.97 10.86
CA PRO A 218 -25.20 -7.55 10.63
C PRO A 218 -25.18 -7.24 9.12
N LYS A 219 -26.08 -6.33 8.72
CA LYS A 219 -26.09 -5.82 7.35
C LYS A 219 -24.75 -5.13 7.06
N PRO A 220 -24.24 -5.21 5.81
CA PRO A 220 -23.03 -4.50 5.42
C PRO A 220 -23.10 -3.02 5.79
N ILE A 221 -22.02 -2.50 6.38
CA ILE A 221 -21.90 -1.07 6.72
C ILE A 221 -21.86 -0.22 5.44
N VAL A 222 -21.37 -0.81 4.34
CA VAL A 222 -21.27 -0.20 3.02
C VAL A 222 -21.95 -1.08 1.99
N ASP A 223 -22.85 -0.50 1.18
CA ASP A 223 -23.32 -1.14 -0.04
C ASP A 223 -22.28 -0.92 -1.15
N GLU A 224 -21.55 -2.00 -1.50
CA GLU A 224 -20.47 -1.94 -2.47
C GLU A 224 -20.96 -1.49 -3.87
N ARG A 225 -22.18 -1.86 -4.27
CA ARG A 225 -22.70 -1.52 -5.60
C ARG A 225 -22.94 -0.02 -5.70
N SER A 226 -23.60 0.57 -4.70
CA SER A 226 -23.83 2.01 -4.68
C SER A 226 -22.53 2.79 -4.52
N ALA A 227 -21.59 2.31 -3.70
CA ALA A 227 -20.29 2.94 -3.52
C ALA A 227 -19.47 2.97 -4.83
N VAL A 228 -19.43 1.85 -5.56
CA VAL A 228 -18.77 1.77 -6.88
C VAL A 228 -19.47 2.67 -7.90
N ALA A 229 -20.81 2.72 -7.90
CA ALA A 229 -21.56 3.61 -8.79
C ALA A 229 -21.23 5.08 -8.52
N ALA A 230 -21.25 5.52 -7.26
CA ALA A 230 -20.90 6.89 -6.88
C ALA A 230 -19.44 7.24 -7.18
N ALA A 231 -18.50 6.31 -6.96
CA ALA A 231 -17.10 6.50 -7.31
C ALA A 231 -16.90 6.65 -8.82
N LYS A 232 -17.55 5.81 -9.62
CA LYS A 232 -17.55 5.92 -11.08
C LYS A 232 -18.15 7.26 -11.52
N GLU A 233 -19.28 7.66 -10.97
CA GLU A 233 -19.91 8.94 -11.29
C GLU A 233 -18.97 10.12 -11.04
N ARG A 234 -18.28 10.17 -9.88
CA ARG A 234 -17.28 11.21 -9.59
C ARG A 234 -16.12 11.18 -10.59
N LEU A 235 -15.55 10.00 -10.85
CA LEU A 235 -14.43 9.84 -11.78
C LEU A 235 -14.81 10.25 -13.22
N TYR A 236 -15.97 9.81 -13.71
CA TYR A 236 -16.47 10.19 -15.03
C TYR A 236 -16.92 11.65 -15.07
N GLY A 237 -17.41 12.19 -13.96
CA GLY A 237 -17.73 13.61 -13.80
C GLY A 237 -16.50 14.49 -13.99
N LEU A 238 -15.37 14.13 -13.38
CA LEU A 238 -14.08 14.82 -13.59
C LEU A 238 -13.66 14.80 -15.06
N ARG A 239 -13.90 13.70 -15.78
CA ARG A 239 -13.59 13.61 -17.22
C ARG A 239 -14.47 14.48 -18.11
N ARG A 240 -15.59 14.99 -17.60
CA ARG A 240 -16.52 15.89 -18.32
C ARG A 240 -16.21 17.37 -18.08
N THR A 241 -15.24 17.71 -17.24
CA THR A 241 -14.88 19.11 -16.99
C THR A 241 -14.17 19.70 -18.21
N HIS A 242 -14.33 21.01 -18.40
CA HIS A 242 -13.66 21.72 -19.49
C HIS A 242 -12.13 21.59 -19.41
N GLU A 243 -11.58 21.61 -18.19
CA GLU A 243 -10.14 21.42 -17.94
C GLU A 243 -9.65 20.04 -18.41
N ALA A 244 -10.38 18.97 -18.05
CA ALA A 244 -10.01 17.62 -18.48
C ALA A 244 -10.10 17.45 -20.00
N HIS A 245 -11.10 18.08 -20.64
CA HIS A 245 -11.21 18.11 -22.10
C HIS A 245 -10.07 18.89 -22.76
N ALA A 246 -9.69 20.05 -22.21
CA ALA A 246 -8.58 20.86 -22.71
C ALA A 246 -7.23 20.13 -22.61
N GLU A 247 -6.97 19.48 -21.47
CA GLU A 247 -5.76 18.68 -21.25
C GLU A 247 -5.69 17.48 -22.20
N ALA A 248 -6.79 16.73 -22.34
CA ALA A 248 -6.88 15.63 -23.30
C ALA A 248 -6.67 16.11 -24.74
N GLY A 249 -7.24 17.26 -25.11
CA GLY A 249 -7.05 17.90 -26.40
C GLY A 249 -5.58 18.30 -26.66
N ALA A 250 -4.90 18.85 -25.66
CA ALA A 250 -3.48 19.18 -25.75
C ALA A 250 -2.59 17.94 -25.94
N ILE A 251 -2.87 16.85 -25.21
CA ILE A 251 -2.18 15.57 -25.37
C ILE A 251 -2.41 15.01 -26.78
N GLN A 252 -3.66 15.03 -27.28
CA GLN A 252 -3.99 14.55 -28.61
C GLN A 252 -3.38 15.43 -29.71
N HIS A 253 -3.31 16.74 -29.54
CA HIS A 253 -2.62 17.62 -30.48
C HIS A 253 -1.11 17.33 -30.53
N LYS A 254 -0.49 17.06 -29.37
CA LYS A 254 0.95 16.81 -29.24
C LYS A 254 1.37 15.41 -29.71
N HIS A 255 0.54 14.39 -29.48
CA HIS A 255 0.90 12.98 -29.65
C HIS A 255 -0.04 12.18 -30.56
N GLY A 256 -1.20 12.75 -30.93
CA GLY A 256 -2.14 12.11 -31.83
C GLY A 256 -1.59 12.03 -33.25
N SER A 257 -1.68 10.84 -33.84
CA SER A 257 -1.37 10.65 -35.25
C SER A 257 -2.24 11.58 -36.11
N ARG A 258 -1.61 12.31 -37.04
CA ARG A 258 -2.25 13.28 -37.94
C ARG A 258 -3.30 12.67 -38.89
N LYS A 259 -3.50 11.35 -38.86
CA LYS A 259 -4.63 10.64 -39.48
C LYS A 259 -5.60 10.15 -38.41
N SER A 260 -6.50 11.00 -37.92
CA SER A 260 -7.66 10.51 -37.14
C SER A 260 -8.84 11.47 -37.20
N GLY A 261 -9.52 11.49 -38.35
CA GLY A 261 -10.90 11.96 -38.48
C GLY A 261 -11.92 10.91 -38.02
N LEU A 262 -11.63 10.19 -36.92
CA LEU A 262 -12.58 9.24 -36.35
C LEU A 262 -13.50 9.98 -35.38
N PRO A 263 -14.83 9.90 -35.53
CA PRO A 263 -15.75 10.52 -34.60
C PRO A 263 -15.61 9.91 -33.20
N PRO A 264 -15.84 10.69 -32.13
CA PRO A 264 -15.77 10.19 -30.77
C PRO A 264 -16.80 9.05 -30.57
N PRO A 265 -16.42 7.94 -29.92
CA PRO A 265 -17.36 6.85 -29.68
C PRO A 265 -18.37 7.31 -28.61
N GLY A 266 -19.59 7.64 -29.04
CA GLY A 266 -20.68 7.98 -28.11
C GLY A 266 -21.83 8.82 -28.66
N SER A 267 -21.72 9.42 -29.85
CA SER A 267 -22.84 10.20 -30.42
C SER A 267 -23.72 9.32 -31.33
N GLN A 268 -24.57 8.47 -30.75
CA GLN A 268 -25.79 8.05 -31.45
C GLN A 268 -26.97 8.88 -30.94
N GLY A 269 -27.67 9.47 -31.90
CA GLY A 269 -28.53 10.64 -31.73
C GLY A 269 -29.81 10.38 -30.95
N GLY A 270 -30.28 11.45 -30.31
CA GLY A 270 -31.62 11.53 -29.74
C GLY A 270 -32.67 11.23 -30.80
N ARG A 271 -33.59 10.33 -30.45
CA ARG A 271 -34.70 9.90 -31.29
C ARG A 271 -35.73 11.04 -31.34
N ALA A 272 -35.87 11.67 -32.50
CA ALA A 272 -36.93 12.64 -32.77
C ALA A 272 -38.29 11.94 -32.87
N THR A 273 -39.29 12.60 -32.32
CA THR A 273 -40.72 12.24 -32.33
C THR A 273 -41.42 12.70 -33.61
N SER A 274 -42.04 11.75 -34.32
CA SER A 274 -43.19 11.89 -35.24
C SER A 274 -43.52 10.44 -35.70
N GLY A 275 -44.74 9.92 -35.77
CA GLY A 275 -46.05 10.46 -36.09
C GLY A 275 -46.64 9.54 -37.18
N ASN A 276 -47.57 8.65 -36.79
CA ASN A 276 -48.46 7.73 -37.55
C ASN A 276 -48.41 7.64 -39.09
N LEU A 277 -48.46 6.40 -39.64
CA LEU A 277 -49.66 5.80 -40.30
C LEU A 277 -49.41 4.38 -40.90
N SER A 278 -50.34 3.47 -40.57
CA SER A 278 -50.96 2.33 -41.30
C SER A 278 -50.18 1.19 -41.98
N ASP A 279 -50.61 -0.04 -41.60
CA ASP A 279 -50.78 -1.29 -42.37
C ASP A 279 -49.68 -1.81 -43.33
N ASN A 280 -49.18 -3.04 -43.11
CA ASN A 280 -49.86 -4.26 -43.58
C ASN A 280 -49.10 -5.53 -43.12
N SER A 281 -49.84 -6.63 -43.22
CA SER A 281 -49.68 -8.02 -42.76
C SER A 281 -48.47 -8.87 -43.24
N SER A 282 -48.30 -9.99 -42.52
CA SER A 282 -47.80 -11.32 -42.96
C SER A 282 -46.29 -11.62 -42.88
N GLY A 283 -45.94 -12.77 -42.26
CA GLY A 283 -44.66 -13.43 -42.53
C GLY A 283 -44.00 -14.21 -41.39
N ASN A 284 -44.44 -15.45 -41.20
CA ASN A 284 -43.91 -16.52 -40.36
C ASN A 284 -42.42 -16.88 -40.65
N SER A 285 -41.61 -17.24 -39.63
CA SER A 285 -40.86 -18.51 -39.54
C SER A 285 -39.63 -18.50 -38.61
N SER A 286 -39.73 -19.32 -37.56
CA SER A 286 -38.78 -20.32 -37.05
C SER A 286 -37.28 -20.25 -37.37
N GLY A 287 -36.46 -20.28 -36.32
CA GLY A 287 -35.03 -20.61 -36.37
C GLY A 287 -34.52 -21.19 -35.04
N LYS A 288 -34.83 -22.46 -34.77
CA LYS A 288 -34.25 -23.26 -33.67
C LYS A 288 -32.73 -23.39 -33.85
N ARG A 289 -31.94 -23.16 -32.79
CA ARG A 289 -30.58 -23.70 -32.66
C ARG A 289 -30.40 -24.38 -31.30
N THR A 290 -30.35 -25.70 -31.37
CA THR A 290 -30.11 -26.65 -30.28
C THR A 290 -28.68 -26.54 -29.73
N ARG A 291 -28.52 -26.44 -28.41
CA ARG A 291 -27.25 -26.67 -27.71
C ARG A 291 -26.97 -28.17 -27.62
N ARG A 292 -25.76 -28.59 -28.00
CA ARG A 292 -25.21 -29.92 -27.68
C ARG A 292 -24.38 -29.81 -26.41
N THR A 293 -24.77 -30.57 -25.39
CA THR A 293 -24.01 -30.89 -24.18
C THR A 293 -23.03 -32.04 -24.48
N PRO A 294 -21.80 -32.05 -23.94
CA PRO A 294 -21.02 -33.28 -23.78
C PRO A 294 -21.18 -33.87 -22.36
N PRO A 295 -20.95 -35.18 -22.19
CA PRO A 295 -21.40 -35.95 -21.03
C PRO A 295 -20.42 -35.91 -19.84
N ALA A 296 -20.97 -36.27 -18.68
CA ALA A 296 -20.29 -36.52 -17.42
C ALA A 296 -19.38 -37.75 -17.51
N ASP A 297 -18.26 -37.70 -16.79
CA ASP A 297 -17.43 -38.86 -16.49
C ASP A 297 -17.24 -38.92 -14.97
N ASP A 298 -17.67 -40.04 -14.40
CA ASP A 298 -17.57 -40.42 -12.99
C ASP A 298 -16.23 -41.14 -12.79
N GLY A 299 -15.37 -40.61 -11.92
CA GLY A 299 -14.08 -41.23 -11.60
C GLY A 299 -13.67 -40.94 -10.16
N GLN A 300 -14.01 -41.86 -9.27
CA GLN A 300 -13.58 -41.90 -7.87
C GLN A 300 -12.05 -42.05 -7.76
N GLY A 301 -11.42 -41.44 -6.75
CA GLY A 301 -10.01 -41.73 -6.44
C GLY A 301 -9.30 -40.83 -5.43
N GLN A 302 -9.44 -41.17 -4.14
CA GLN A 302 -8.45 -41.10 -3.04
C GLN A 302 -7.73 -39.78 -2.66
N LEU A 303 -8.08 -39.33 -1.44
CA LEU A 303 -7.20 -39.00 -0.31
C LEU A 303 -5.68 -39.00 -0.56
N PHE A 304 -5.05 -37.82 -0.49
CA PHE A 304 -4.02 -37.40 0.47
C PHE A 304 -3.86 -35.87 0.43
#